data_AF-A0ABD2MR01-F1
#
_entry.id   AF-A0ABD2MR01-F1
#
_cell.length_a   1.000
_cell.length_b   1.000
_cell.length_c   1.000
_cell.angle_alpha   90.00
_cell.angle_beta   90.00
_cell.angle_gamma   90.00
#
_symmetry.space_group_name_H-M   'P 1'
#
loop_
_entity.id
_entity.type
_entity.pdbx_description
1 polymer ?
#
loop_
_entity_poly.entity_id
_entity_poly.type
_entity_poly.pdbx_seq_one_letter_code
_entity_poly.pdbx_strand_id
1 'polypeptide(L)'
;MLLSYYYSHVPFSISFSAGLLSREAARISESFVFTVGVGDDFVMRLGVDSIENLRTGIIQVLQASKLPKYRILLNGFGYALFGVPPGDLESTWRDETTNPSRSPLLGYQFIPTVAASTEAALLSRNISVRRFSKTRLFTAGRILHIVNRKKTKTERKTGKGGPSYEMRWATAEDFMELKVMPRMLMDHLPHNVFKTIDTVLNEQKEAKNDVAPPTPITEIV
;
A
#
# COMPACT_ATOMS: atom_id res chain seq x y z
N MET A 1 1.78 18.13 19.59
CA MET A 1 1.24 19.48 19.90
C MET A 1 1.38 20.45 18.71
N LEU A 2 2.50 20.47 17.98
CA LEU A 2 2.67 21.33 16.78
C LEU A 2 1.75 20.98 15.58
N LEU A 3 1.50 19.69 15.30
CA LEU A 3 0.53 19.30 14.24
C LEU A 3 -0.92 19.67 14.59
N SER A 4 -1.26 19.76 15.88
CA SER A 4 -2.62 20.05 16.34
C SER A 4 -2.94 21.55 16.34
N TYR A 5 -1.93 22.41 16.38
CA TYR A 5 -2.11 23.87 16.52
C TYR A 5 -2.19 24.60 15.17
N TYR A 6 -1.56 24.05 14.11
CA TYR A 6 -1.52 24.69 12.79
C TYR A 6 -2.69 24.28 11.86
N TYR A 7 -3.43 23.23 12.22
CA TYR A 7 -4.40 22.55 11.34
C TYR A 7 -5.80 22.38 11.99
N SER A 8 -6.22 23.35 12.82
CA SER A 8 -7.47 23.28 13.62
C SER A 8 -8.78 23.16 12.81
N HIS A 9 -8.76 23.33 11.49
CA HIS A 9 -9.96 23.31 10.63
C HIS A 9 -9.88 22.34 9.44
N VAL A 10 -8.81 21.56 9.32
CA VAL A 10 -8.62 20.65 8.18
C VAL A 10 -9.00 19.24 8.62
N PRO A 11 -9.99 18.59 7.98
CA PRO A 11 -10.30 17.19 8.25
C PRO A 11 -9.06 16.31 7.97
N PHE A 12 -8.61 15.59 9.00
CA PHE A 12 -7.58 14.58 8.87
C PHE A 12 -8.25 13.22 8.68
N SER A 13 -7.76 12.44 7.71
CA SER A 13 -8.21 11.07 7.47
C SER A 13 -7.04 10.11 7.55
N ILE A 14 -7.25 8.98 8.21
CA ILE A 14 -6.30 7.88 8.22
C ILE A 14 -6.60 7.03 6.98
N SER A 15 -5.68 7.03 6.02
CA SER A 15 -5.71 6.21 4.80
C SER A 15 -7.01 6.33 3.98
N PHE A 16 -7.12 7.39 3.18
CA PHE A 16 -8.24 7.58 2.25
C PHE A 16 -8.14 6.61 1.07
N SER A 17 -9.25 5.95 0.73
CA SER A 17 -9.30 4.97 -0.37
C SER A 17 -8.91 5.62 -1.71
N ALA A 18 -8.05 4.97 -2.48
CA ALA A 18 -7.65 5.46 -3.81
C ALA A 18 -8.69 5.10 -4.86
N GLY A 19 -9.79 5.84 -4.92
CA GLY A 19 -10.81 5.58 -5.94
C GLY A 19 -11.95 6.56 -5.95
N LEU A 20 -11.77 7.76 -5.39
CA LEU A 20 -12.88 8.66 -5.10
C LEU A 20 -12.86 9.94 -5.95
N LEU A 21 -11.67 10.43 -6.34
CA LEU A 21 -11.54 11.73 -7.01
C LEU A 21 -10.94 11.62 -8.41
N SER A 22 -11.40 12.49 -9.32
CA SER A 22 -10.70 12.77 -10.58
C SER A 22 -9.38 13.50 -10.31
N ARG A 23 -8.52 13.63 -11.34
CA ARG A 23 -7.20 14.25 -11.21
C ARG A 23 -7.27 15.69 -10.70
N GLU A 24 -8.24 16.46 -11.18
CA GLU A 24 -8.47 17.85 -10.83
C GLU A 24 -9.02 17.98 -9.41
N ALA A 25 -10.00 17.13 -9.05
CA ALA A 25 -10.58 17.11 -7.72
C ALA A 25 -9.54 16.71 -6.66
N ALA A 26 -8.66 15.75 -6.97
CA ALA A 26 -7.56 15.37 -6.11
C ALA A 26 -6.63 16.56 -5.84
N ARG A 27 -6.26 17.32 -6.88
CA ARG A 27 -5.40 18.51 -6.73
C ARG A 27 -6.02 19.59 -5.84
N ILE A 28 -7.33 19.82 -5.95
CA ILE A 28 -8.03 20.78 -5.08
C ILE A 28 -8.06 20.23 -3.64
N SER A 29 -8.29 18.93 -3.47
CA SER A 29 -8.34 18.29 -2.15
C SER A 29 -7.04 18.36 -1.35
N GLU A 30 -5.88 18.52 -1.99
CA GLU A 30 -4.59 18.72 -1.32
C GLU A 30 -4.55 19.95 -0.41
N SER A 31 -5.40 20.95 -0.67
CA SER A 31 -5.46 22.19 0.13
C SER A 31 -6.23 22.04 1.44
N PHE A 32 -7.16 21.09 1.54
CA PHE A 32 -8.09 20.98 2.66
C PHE A 32 -8.24 19.57 3.25
N VAL A 33 -7.62 18.54 2.66
CA VAL A 33 -7.58 17.18 3.21
C VAL A 33 -6.14 16.78 3.45
N PHE A 34 -5.90 16.18 4.62
CA PHE A 34 -4.63 15.56 4.94
C PHE A 34 -4.81 14.05 5.11
N THR A 35 -3.97 13.27 4.43
CA THR A 35 -4.05 11.81 4.43
C THR A 35 -2.72 11.22 4.85
N VAL A 36 -2.75 10.34 5.84
CA VAL A 36 -1.58 9.58 6.29
C VAL A 36 -1.69 8.15 5.78
N GLY A 37 -0.63 7.67 5.14
CA GLY A 37 -0.48 6.29 4.71
C GLY A 37 0.69 5.61 5.40
N VAL A 38 0.52 4.36 5.80
CA VAL A 38 1.55 3.56 6.46
C VAL A 38 1.88 2.34 5.62
N GLY A 39 3.18 2.06 5.47
CA GLY A 39 3.68 0.85 4.82
C GLY A 39 3.11 0.66 3.42
N ASP A 40 2.73 -0.57 3.10
CA ASP A 40 2.04 -0.87 1.84
C ASP A 40 0.53 -0.94 2.06
N ASP A 41 -0.08 0.16 2.53
CA ASP A 41 -1.52 0.21 2.84
C ASP A 41 -2.41 -0.30 1.69
N PHE A 42 -3.22 -1.33 1.98
CA PHE A 42 -4.14 -1.92 1.01
C PHE A 42 -5.20 -0.92 0.53
N VAL A 43 -5.81 -0.19 1.47
CA VAL A 43 -6.95 0.71 1.19
C VAL A 43 -6.52 1.89 0.33
N MET A 44 -5.32 2.43 0.57
CA MET A 44 -4.79 3.52 -0.24
C MET A 44 -4.42 3.12 -1.66
N ARG A 45 -4.37 1.82 -1.98
CA ARG A 45 -4.12 1.31 -3.34
C ARG A 45 -5.36 0.69 -3.97
N LEU A 46 -6.50 0.73 -3.25
CA LEU A 46 -7.75 0.10 -3.66
C LEU A 46 -8.57 1.02 -4.58
N GLY A 47 -8.22 1.00 -5.87
CA GLY A 47 -8.96 1.69 -6.91
C GLY A 47 -9.79 0.77 -7.80
N VAL A 48 -10.67 1.39 -8.60
CA VAL A 48 -11.52 0.66 -9.57
C VAL A 48 -10.65 -0.08 -10.59
N ASP A 49 -9.57 0.54 -11.08
CA ASP A 49 -8.63 -0.15 -11.98
C ASP A 49 -7.85 -1.26 -11.25
N SER A 50 -7.36 -0.97 -10.04
CA SER A 50 -6.65 -1.95 -9.20
C SER A 50 -7.48 -3.19 -8.89
N ILE A 51 -8.77 -3.02 -8.57
CA ILE A 51 -9.66 -4.14 -8.23
C ILE A 51 -10.06 -4.94 -9.48
N GLU A 52 -10.14 -4.30 -10.65
CA GLU A 52 -10.35 -4.98 -11.93
C GLU A 52 -9.15 -5.85 -12.31
N ASN A 53 -7.94 -5.32 -12.10
CA ASN A 53 -6.69 -6.06 -12.31
C ASN A 53 -6.60 -7.23 -11.32
N LEU A 54 -6.90 -7.00 -10.04
CA LEU A 54 -6.93 -8.04 -9.01
C LEU A 54 -7.95 -9.14 -9.35
N ARG A 55 -9.18 -8.76 -9.73
CA ARG A 55 -10.23 -9.69 -10.15
C ARG A 55 -9.76 -10.56 -11.31
N THR A 56 -9.16 -9.95 -12.31
CA THR A 56 -8.65 -10.66 -13.50
C THR A 56 -7.56 -11.66 -13.09
N GLY A 57 -6.62 -11.24 -12.23
CA GLY A 57 -5.58 -12.11 -11.69
C GLY A 57 -6.15 -13.28 -10.89
N ILE A 58 -7.11 -13.03 -9.99
CA ILE A 58 -7.75 -14.09 -9.19
C ILE A 58 -8.44 -15.11 -10.10
N ILE A 59 -9.19 -14.66 -11.11
CA ILE A 59 -9.89 -15.57 -12.04
C ILE A 59 -8.89 -16.41 -12.83
N GLN A 60 -7.79 -15.81 -13.30
CA GLN A 60 -6.75 -16.54 -14.01
C GLN A 60 -6.07 -17.59 -13.12
N VAL A 61 -5.75 -17.24 -11.87
CA VAL A 61 -5.19 -18.19 -10.89
C VAL A 61 -6.16 -19.33 -10.61
N LEU A 62 -7.45 -19.04 -10.43
CA LEU A 62 -8.47 -20.06 -10.20
C LEU A 62 -8.66 -20.99 -11.40
N GLN A 63 -8.55 -20.47 -12.63
CA GLN A 63 -8.58 -21.27 -13.86
C GLN A 63 -7.32 -22.12 -14.03
N ALA A 64 -6.16 -21.59 -13.64
CA ALA A 64 -4.88 -22.30 -13.72
C ALA A 64 -4.68 -23.31 -12.57
N SER A 65 -5.37 -23.14 -11.43
CA SER A 65 -5.22 -24.04 -10.30
C SER A 65 -5.87 -25.39 -10.60
N LYS A 66 -5.08 -26.46 -10.58
CA LYS A 66 -5.56 -27.85 -10.68
C LYS A 66 -6.07 -28.41 -9.35
N LEU A 67 -6.01 -27.61 -8.27
CA LEU A 67 -6.40 -28.02 -6.93
C LEU A 67 -7.92 -28.07 -6.79
N PRO A 68 -8.45 -29.01 -6.00
CA PRO A 68 -9.88 -29.01 -5.72
C PRO A 68 -10.26 -27.76 -4.93
N LYS A 69 -11.28 -27.04 -5.41
CA LYS A 69 -11.65 -25.68 -4.93
C LYS A 69 -11.88 -25.60 -3.41
N TYR A 70 -12.38 -26.68 -2.79
CA TYR A 70 -12.60 -26.73 -1.35
C TYR A 70 -11.29 -26.66 -0.54
N ARG A 71 -10.19 -27.24 -1.04
CA ARG A 71 -8.88 -27.16 -0.38
C ARG A 71 -8.30 -25.75 -0.43
N ILE A 72 -8.50 -25.05 -1.54
CA ILE A 72 -8.09 -23.65 -1.69
C ILE A 72 -8.85 -22.78 -0.67
N LEU A 73 -10.16 -22.98 -0.52
CA LEU A 73 -10.99 -22.21 0.41
C LEU A 73 -10.67 -22.53 1.88
N LEU A 74 -10.53 -23.81 2.23
CA LEU A 74 -10.29 -24.25 3.61
C LEU A 74 -8.89 -23.82 4.09
N ASN A 75 -7.87 -24.02 3.26
CA ASN A 75 -6.50 -23.64 3.62
C ASN A 75 -6.26 -22.14 3.46
N GLY A 76 -6.90 -21.50 2.47
CA GLY A 76 -6.76 -20.08 2.19
C GLY A 76 -7.20 -19.17 3.34
N PHE A 77 -8.24 -19.54 4.08
CA PHE A 77 -8.66 -18.79 5.28
C PHE A 77 -7.61 -18.88 6.40
N GLY A 78 -7.02 -20.06 6.61
CA GLY A 78 -5.91 -20.26 7.53
C GLY A 78 -4.67 -19.45 7.14
N TYR A 79 -4.31 -19.47 5.85
CA TYR A 79 -3.18 -18.69 5.33
C TYR A 79 -3.38 -17.18 5.37
N ALA A 80 -4.61 -16.70 5.20
CA ALA A 80 -4.92 -15.26 5.29
C ALA A 80 -4.76 -14.72 6.71
N LEU A 81 -5.10 -15.54 7.72
CA LEU A 81 -5.05 -15.14 9.13
C LEU A 81 -3.69 -15.42 9.79
N PHE A 82 -2.99 -16.48 9.40
CA PHE A 82 -1.77 -16.94 10.06
C PHE A 82 -0.53 -16.98 9.15
N GLY A 83 -0.67 -16.58 7.89
CA GLY A 83 0.39 -16.65 6.88
C GLY A 83 0.54 -18.04 6.27
N VAL A 84 1.10 -18.10 5.07
CA VAL A 84 1.39 -19.36 4.36
C VAL A 84 2.66 -19.98 4.96
N PRO A 85 2.63 -21.21 5.51
CA PRO A 85 3.84 -21.91 5.90
C PRO A 85 4.68 -22.21 4.64
N PRO A 86 6.02 -22.00 4.67
CA PRO A 86 6.85 -22.13 3.47
C PRO A 86 6.85 -23.54 2.87
N GLY A 87 6.60 -24.58 3.67
CA GLY A 87 6.51 -25.97 3.20
C GLY A 87 5.19 -26.30 2.48
N ASP A 88 4.12 -25.57 2.75
CA ASP A 88 2.79 -25.86 2.20
C ASP A 88 2.65 -25.32 0.77
N LEU A 89 3.28 -24.17 0.50
CA LEU A 89 3.31 -23.58 -0.85
C LEU A 89 4.03 -24.52 -1.84
N GLU A 90 5.20 -25.04 -1.47
CA GLU A 90 5.99 -25.96 -2.31
C GLU A 90 5.29 -27.31 -2.55
N SER A 91 4.56 -27.83 -1.55
CA SER A 91 3.85 -29.11 -1.67
C SER A 91 2.56 -29.00 -2.50
N THR A 92 1.90 -27.84 -2.43
CA THR A 92 0.61 -27.57 -3.10
C THR A 92 0.76 -27.38 -4.61
N TRP A 93 1.93 -26.97 -5.11
CA TRP A 93 2.21 -26.74 -6.53
C TRP A 93 3.08 -27.82 -7.20
N ARG A 94 3.55 -28.82 -6.45
CA ARG A 94 4.45 -29.87 -6.98
C ARG A 94 3.76 -30.98 -7.78
N ASP A 95 2.43 -31.00 -7.85
CA ASP A 95 1.74 -32.02 -8.63
C ASP A 95 1.60 -31.59 -10.10
N GLU A 96 2.45 -32.23 -10.92
CA GLU A 96 2.52 -32.30 -12.38
C GLU A 96 2.61 -31.00 -13.22
N THR A 97 3.84 -30.76 -13.69
CA THR A 97 4.20 -30.26 -15.05
C THR A 97 3.91 -28.79 -15.40
N THR A 98 4.47 -27.81 -14.68
CA THR A 98 4.40 -26.41 -15.12
C THR A 98 5.73 -25.68 -15.05
N ASN A 99 6.16 -25.17 -16.21
CA ASN A 99 7.31 -24.29 -16.39
C ASN A 99 7.28 -23.13 -15.38
N PRO A 100 8.40 -22.81 -14.69
CA PRO A 100 8.47 -21.80 -13.63
C PRO A 100 8.34 -20.34 -14.10
N SER A 101 8.06 -20.10 -15.38
CA SER A 101 8.11 -18.76 -16.00
C SER A 101 6.80 -17.96 -15.94
N ARG A 102 5.73 -18.46 -15.31
CA ARG A 102 4.42 -17.79 -15.25
C ARG A 102 3.79 -17.86 -13.86
N SER A 103 4.36 -17.12 -12.92
CA SER A 103 3.70 -16.82 -11.63
C SER A 103 2.61 -15.77 -11.86
N PRO A 104 1.31 -16.11 -11.83
CA PRO A 104 0.24 -15.20 -12.31
C PRO A 104 0.03 -13.96 -11.42
N LEU A 105 0.48 -14.00 -10.16
CA LEU A 105 0.33 -12.90 -9.19
C LEU A 105 1.60 -12.07 -8.97
N LEU A 106 2.73 -12.51 -9.53
CA LEU A 106 4.05 -11.88 -9.36
C LEU A 106 4.66 -11.41 -10.69
N GLY A 107 4.11 -11.87 -11.82
CA GLY A 107 4.47 -11.40 -13.15
C GLY A 107 3.82 -10.06 -13.46
N TYR A 108 4.63 -9.07 -13.82
CA TYR A 108 4.14 -7.84 -14.43
C TYR A 108 3.50 -8.18 -15.78
N GLN A 109 2.18 -8.30 -15.80
CA GLN A 109 1.42 -8.41 -17.04
C GLN A 109 0.97 -7.00 -17.40
N PHE A 110 1.40 -6.50 -18.56
CA PHE A 110 0.95 -5.21 -19.07
C PHE A 110 -0.55 -5.30 -19.37
N ILE A 111 -1.34 -4.93 -18.38
CA ILE A 111 -2.78 -4.83 -18.51
C ILE A 111 -3.05 -3.38 -18.95
N PRO A 112 -3.60 -3.14 -20.16
CA PRO A 112 -3.83 -1.78 -20.63
C PRO A 112 -4.75 -1.07 -19.63
N THR A 113 -4.20 0.00 -19.03
CA THR A 113 -4.74 0.67 -17.85
C THR A 113 -5.87 1.66 -18.18
N VAL A 114 -6.16 1.89 -19.47
CA VAL A 114 -7.24 2.80 -19.93
C VAL A 114 -7.62 2.51 -21.40
N ALA A 115 -7.56 1.25 -21.87
CA ALA A 115 -8.03 0.97 -23.23
C ALA A 115 -9.56 1.02 -23.24
N ALA A 116 -10.10 2.05 -23.91
CA ALA A 116 -11.51 2.36 -24.11
C ALA A 116 -12.46 1.21 -23.75
N SER A 117 -13.25 1.38 -22.68
CA SER A 117 -14.40 0.55 -22.39
C SER A 117 -15.41 0.68 -23.54
N THR A 118 -15.21 -0.08 -24.61
CA THR A 118 -16.22 -0.24 -25.63
C THR A 118 -17.41 -0.92 -24.97
N GLU A 119 -18.64 -0.56 -25.36
CA GLU A 119 -19.85 -1.20 -24.82
C GLU A 119 -19.80 -2.74 -24.96
N ALA A 120 -19.12 -3.21 -26.01
CA ALA A 120 -18.80 -4.62 -26.24
C ALA A 120 -17.95 -5.27 -25.14
N ALA A 121 -16.98 -4.56 -24.54
CA ALA A 121 -16.15 -5.08 -23.45
C ALA A 121 -16.92 -5.16 -22.12
N LEU A 122 -17.89 -4.26 -21.88
CA LEU A 122 -18.76 -4.32 -20.70
C LEU A 122 -19.74 -5.49 -20.77
N LEU A 123 -20.27 -5.76 -21.96
CA LEU A 123 -21.24 -6.82 -22.23
C LEU A 123 -20.59 -8.19 -22.52
N SER A 124 -19.25 -8.29 -22.51
CA SER A 124 -18.57 -9.54 -22.82
C SER A 124 -18.97 -10.65 -21.84
N ARG A 125 -19.23 -11.85 -22.33
CA ARG A 125 -19.48 -13.02 -21.46
C ARG A 125 -18.23 -13.39 -20.64
N ASN A 126 -17.05 -13.10 -21.19
CA ASN A 126 -15.78 -13.30 -20.49
C ASN A 126 -15.56 -12.20 -19.46
N ILE A 127 -15.53 -12.60 -18.19
CA ILE A 127 -15.41 -11.70 -17.04
C ILE A 127 -14.05 -10.99 -16.99
N SER A 128 -12.98 -11.65 -17.44
CA SER A 128 -11.61 -11.14 -17.43
C SER A 128 -11.37 -9.99 -18.42
N VAL A 129 -12.29 -9.81 -19.38
CA VAL A 129 -12.22 -8.76 -20.41
C VAL A 129 -13.03 -7.52 -20.00
N ARG A 130 -13.89 -7.64 -18.99
CA ARG A 130 -14.76 -6.54 -18.54
C ARG A 130 -13.96 -5.47 -17.80
N ARG A 131 -14.02 -4.24 -18.30
CA ARG A 131 -13.49 -3.03 -17.65
C ARG A 131 -14.60 -2.02 -17.43
N PHE A 132 -14.80 -1.64 -16.18
CA PHE A 132 -15.75 -0.63 -15.74
C PHE A 132 -15.06 0.72 -15.51
N SER A 133 -13.74 0.73 -15.31
CA SER A 133 -12.96 1.96 -15.20
C SER A 133 -12.86 2.70 -16.54
N LYS A 134 -13.55 3.85 -16.63
CA LYS A 134 -13.45 4.80 -17.76
C LYS A 134 -12.39 5.87 -17.51
N THR A 135 -12.21 6.24 -16.25
CA THR A 135 -11.36 7.35 -15.82
C THR A 135 -10.50 6.90 -14.64
N ARG A 136 -9.25 7.35 -14.61
CA ARG A 136 -8.34 7.13 -13.47
C ARG A 136 -8.82 7.93 -12.27
N LEU A 137 -8.96 7.24 -11.15
CA LEU A 137 -9.35 7.84 -9.88
C LEU A 137 -8.17 7.84 -8.93
N PHE A 138 -8.10 8.88 -8.11
CA PHE A 138 -6.98 9.20 -7.24
C PHE A 138 -7.45 9.28 -5.80
N THR A 139 -6.50 9.10 -4.87
CA THR A 139 -6.75 9.37 -3.46
C THR A 139 -6.82 10.89 -3.22
N ALA A 140 -7.61 11.29 -2.23
CA ALA A 140 -7.77 12.68 -1.87
C ALA A 140 -6.68 13.13 -0.89
N GLY A 141 -6.46 14.44 -0.88
CA GLY A 141 -5.64 15.11 0.11
C GLY A 141 -4.16 15.07 -0.15
N ARG A 142 -3.44 15.78 0.73
CA ARG A 142 -1.99 15.79 0.74
C ARG A 142 -1.49 14.58 1.52
N ILE A 143 -0.75 13.72 0.83
CA ILE A 143 -0.43 12.38 1.33
C ILE A 143 0.94 12.37 2.02
N LEU A 144 0.95 12.05 3.30
CA LEU A 144 2.17 11.71 4.04
C LEU A 144 2.31 10.19 4.11
N HIS A 145 3.35 9.66 3.48
CA HIS A 145 3.61 8.23 3.41
C HIS A 145 4.74 7.84 4.34
N ILE A 146 4.46 6.94 5.29
CA ILE A 146 5.39 6.47 6.31
C ILE A 146 5.79 5.03 5.99
N VAL A 147 7.04 4.82 5.61
CA VAL A 147 7.55 3.50 5.22
C VAL A 147 8.48 2.95 6.29
N ASN A 148 8.37 1.67 6.61
CA ASN A 148 9.31 1.02 7.52
C ASN A 148 10.69 0.90 6.84
N ARG A 149 11.72 1.47 7.48
CA ARG A 149 13.08 1.39 6.95
C ARG A 149 13.61 -0.02 7.13
N LYS A 150 13.99 -0.67 6.03
CA LYS A 150 14.69 -1.96 6.08
C LYS A 150 16.05 -1.76 6.75
N LYS A 151 16.15 -2.13 8.03
CA LYS A 151 17.42 -2.10 8.79
C LYS A 151 18.48 -2.87 8.03
N THR A 152 19.60 -2.22 7.74
CA THR A 152 20.74 -2.85 7.06
C THR A 152 21.36 -3.93 7.94
N LYS A 153 22.03 -4.92 7.32
CA LYS A 153 22.65 -6.05 8.07
C LYS A 153 23.67 -5.57 9.12
N THR A 154 24.30 -4.42 8.89
CA THR A 154 25.23 -3.77 9.81
C THR A 154 24.50 -3.15 11.01
N GLU A 155 23.42 -2.38 10.79
CA GLU A 155 22.61 -1.78 11.85
C GLU A 155 21.92 -2.81 12.77
N ARG A 156 21.56 -3.99 12.22
CA ARG A 156 20.99 -5.08 13.04
C ARG A 156 21.98 -5.69 14.02
N LYS A 157 23.28 -5.63 13.72
CA LYS A 157 24.35 -6.17 14.58
C LYS A 157 24.81 -5.17 15.64
N THR A 158 24.72 -3.86 15.37
CA THR A 158 25.22 -2.82 16.26
C THR A 158 24.18 -2.25 17.22
N GLY A 159 22.89 -2.56 17.05
CA GLY A 159 21.79 -2.12 17.94
C GLY A 159 21.48 -0.62 17.89
N LYS A 160 22.43 0.20 17.45
CA LYS A 160 22.28 1.62 17.08
C LYS A 160 21.95 1.72 15.60
N GLY A 161 20.66 1.67 15.28
CA GLY A 161 20.14 2.00 13.96
C GLY A 161 19.36 3.31 14.04
N GLY A 162 19.40 4.10 12.97
CA GLY A 162 18.62 5.33 12.85
C GLY A 162 17.09 5.11 12.88
N PRO A 163 16.28 6.13 12.54
CA PRO A 163 14.83 6.09 12.70
C PRO A 163 14.23 4.86 12.02
N SER A 164 13.30 4.20 12.72
CA SER A 164 12.69 2.95 12.27
C SER A 164 11.78 3.17 11.06
N TYR A 165 11.36 4.41 10.83
CA TYR A 165 10.46 4.81 9.76
C TYR A 165 11.02 5.98 8.95
N GLU A 166 10.75 5.94 7.65
CA GLU A 166 11.04 7.00 6.70
C GLU A 166 9.73 7.68 6.29
N MET A 167 9.67 9.00 6.41
CA MET A 167 8.52 9.80 6.00
C MET A 167 8.81 10.47 4.67
N ARG A 168 7.90 10.31 3.72
CA ARG A 168 7.96 11.00 2.42
C ARG A 168 6.61 11.59 2.06
N TRP A 169 6.65 12.76 1.43
CA TRP A 169 5.48 13.29 0.74
C TRP A 169 5.26 12.47 -0.53
N ALA A 170 4.10 11.84 -0.63
CA ALA A 170 3.74 11.00 -1.76
C ALA A 170 2.73 11.71 -2.66
N THR A 171 2.76 11.38 -3.94
CA THR A 171 1.77 11.87 -4.91
C THR A 171 0.64 10.87 -5.04
N ALA A 172 -0.54 11.32 -5.46
CA ALA A 172 -1.67 10.42 -5.65
C ALA A 172 -1.43 9.37 -6.77
N GLU A 173 -0.48 9.61 -7.66
CA GLU A 173 -0.08 8.71 -8.75
C GLU A 173 0.76 7.51 -8.22
N ASP A 174 1.41 7.64 -7.07
CA ASP A 174 2.27 6.58 -6.49
C ASP A 174 1.46 5.36 -5.97
N PHE A 175 0.16 5.53 -5.77
CA PHE A 175 -0.72 4.52 -5.16
C PHE A 175 -1.63 3.80 -6.16
N MET A 176 -1.36 3.92 -7.45
CA MET A 176 -2.21 3.29 -8.48
C MET A 176 -1.99 1.77 -8.62
N GLU A 177 -0.84 1.27 -8.19
CA GLU A 177 -0.53 -0.16 -8.28
C GLU A 177 -0.87 -0.88 -6.96
N LEU A 178 -1.74 -1.89 -7.05
CA LEU A 178 -2.05 -2.79 -5.95
C LEU A 178 -1.23 -4.08 -6.08
N LYS A 179 -0.26 -4.24 -5.19
CA LYS A 179 0.42 -5.53 -4.97
C LYS A 179 -0.42 -6.35 -4.00
N VAL A 180 -0.41 -7.67 -4.10
CA VAL A 180 -1.16 -8.53 -3.16
C VAL A 180 -0.17 -9.10 -2.16
N MET A 181 -0.07 -8.46 -0.98
CA MET A 181 0.73 -8.95 0.13
C MET A 181 -0.10 -8.97 1.41
N PRO A 182 -0.09 -10.04 2.22
CA PRO A 182 -0.87 -10.11 3.47
C PRO A 182 -0.59 -8.97 4.44
N ARG A 183 0.66 -8.47 4.46
CA ARG A 183 1.08 -7.34 5.28
C ARG A 183 0.32 -6.05 4.98
N MET A 184 -0.19 -5.87 3.77
CA MET A 184 -0.89 -4.65 3.35
C MET A 184 -2.20 -4.43 4.09
N LEU A 185 -2.87 -5.52 4.49
CA LEU A 185 -4.04 -5.45 5.35
C LEU A 185 -3.66 -5.08 6.78
N MET A 186 -2.53 -5.63 7.27
CA MET A 186 -2.03 -5.34 8.61
C MET A 186 -1.62 -3.87 8.73
N ASP A 187 -0.99 -3.28 7.72
CA ASP A 187 -0.50 -1.90 7.75
C ASP A 187 -1.67 -0.88 7.90
N HIS A 188 -2.86 -1.20 7.38
CA HIS A 188 -4.04 -0.34 7.46
C HIS A 188 -4.77 -0.41 8.81
N LEU A 189 -4.49 -1.42 9.65
CA LEU A 189 -5.20 -1.56 10.93
C LEU A 189 -4.94 -0.34 11.82
N PRO A 190 -5.98 0.24 12.46
CA PRO A 190 -5.86 1.49 13.19
C PRO A 190 -4.80 1.40 14.30
N HIS A 191 -4.70 0.26 14.98
CA HIS A 191 -3.69 0.02 15.99
C HIS A 191 -2.25 0.16 15.45
N ASN A 192 -1.99 -0.37 14.26
CA ASN A 192 -0.66 -0.32 13.65
C ASN A 192 -0.34 1.08 13.14
N VAL A 193 -1.33 1.79 12.59
CA VAL A 193 -1.18 3.19 12.19
C VAL A 193 -0.86 4.08 13.38
N PHE A 194 -1.64 4.00 14.47
CA PHE A 194 -1.40 4.80 15.67
C PHE A 194 -0.03 4.51 16.29
N LYS A 195 0.35 3.23 16.39
CA LYS A 195 1.67 2.82 16.89
C LYS A 195 2.80 3.40 16.04
N THR A 196 2.63 3.40 14.72
CA THR A 196 3.62 3.96 13.79
C THR A 196 3.75 5.47 13.99
N ILE A 197 2.62 6.18 14.05
CA ILE A 197 2.59 7.63 14.28
C ILE A 197 3.21 7.98 15.64
N ASP A 198 2.88 7.25 16.70
CA ASP A 198 3.45 7.47 18.05
C ASP A 198 4.97 7.29 18.05
N THR A 199 5.45 6.19 17.43
CA THR A 199 6.89 5.91 17.30
C THR A 199 7.59 7.04 16.56
N VAL A 200 7.04 7.46 15.42
CA VAL A 200 7.58 8.58 14.62
C VAL A 200 7.59 9.88 15.41
N LEU A 201 6.52 10.19 16.14
CA LEU A 201 6.45 11.40 16.95
C LEU A 201 7.48 11.42 18.07
N ASN A 202 7.77 10.26 18.68
CA ASN A 202 8.80 10.16 19.72
C ASN A 202 10.21 10.26 19.13
N GLU A 203 10.49 9.61 18.00
CA GLU A 203 11.77 9.75 17.28
C GLU A 203 12.03 11.22 16.89
N GLN A 204 11.00 11.97 16.48
CA GLN A 204 11.12 13.40 16.17
C GLN A 204 11.37 14.28 17.40
N LYS A 205 10.80 13.92 18.56
CA LYS A 205 11.06 14.65 19.82
C LYS A 205 12.50 14.43 20.29
N GLU A 206 12.98 13.19 20.22
CA GLU A 206 14.37 12.83 20.56
C GLU A 206 15.37 13.59 19.68
N ALA A 207 15.15 13.58 18.36
CA ALA A 207 15.98 14.34 17.42
C ALA A 207 15.97 15.85 17.68
N LYS A 208 14.87 16.40 18.20
CA LYS A 208 14.77 17.82 18.56
C LYS A 208 15.44 18.15 19.90
N ASN A 209 15.49 17.20 20.82
CA ASN A 209 16.15 17.35 22.12
C ASN A 209 17.69 17.22 22.02
N ASP A 210 18.19 16.49 21.02
CA ASP A 210 19.63 16.36 20.74
C ASP A 210 20.25 17.59 20.05
N VAL A 211 19.44 18.55 19.60
CA VAL A 211 19.91 19.84 19.08
C VAL A 211 20.05 20.82 20.26
N ALA A 212 21.24 20.85 20.86
CA ALA A 212 21.65 21.82 21.89
C ALA A 212 21.48 23.28 21.41
N PRO A 213 21.27 24.26 22.34
CA PRO A 213 21.05 25.67 21.99
C PRO A 213 22.24 26.27 21.23
N PRO A 214 22.03 27.30 20.39
CA PRO A 214 23.11 27.97 19.67
C PRO A 214 24.13 28.51 20.67
N THR A 215 25.40 28.17 20.47
CA THR A 215 26.54 28.76 21.19
C THR A 215 26.46 30.29 21.05
N PRO A 216 26.51 31.05 22.17
CA PRO A 216 26.50 32.51 22.09
C PRO A 216 27.71 32.98 21.29
N ILE A 217 27.44 33.75 20.24
CA ILE A 217 28.45 34.44 19.45
C ILE A 217 29.13 35.40 20.41
N THR A 218 30.42 35.17 20.68
CA THR A 218 31.27 36.12 21.39
C THR A 218 31.49 37.29 20.44
N GLU A 219 30.86 38.43 20.73
CA GLU A 219 31.26 39.71 20.15
C GLU A 219 32.72 39.97 20.53
N ILE A 220 33.58 40.03 19.52
CA ILE A 220 34.97 40.48 19.66
C ILE A 220 34.91 42.00 19.48
N VAL A 221 35.28 42.70 20.55
CA VAL A 221 35.52 44.15 20.62
C VAL A 221 36.58 44.59 19.63
#